data_AF-A0A3E1P6S4-F1
#
_entry.id   AF-A0A3E1P6S4-F1
#
_cell.length_a   1.000
_cell.length_b   1.000
_cell.length_c   1.000
_cell.angle_alpha   90.00
_cell.angle_beta   90.00
_cell.angle_gamma   90.00
#
_symmetry.space_group_name_H-M   'P 1'
#
loop_
_entity.id
_entity.type
_entity.pdbx_description
1 polymer ?
#
loop_
_entity_poly.entity_id
_entity_poly.type
_entity_poly.pdbx_seq_one_letter_code
_entity_poly.pdbx_strand_id
1 'polypeptide(L)' 'MGDPVCGMPYDTMFHEFSVYKNDTVHFCSPTCKRVFDKNPEKFAAKLGL' A
#
# COMPACT_ATOMS: atom_id res chain seq x y z
N MET A 1 -5.97 3.63 7.04
CA MET A 1 -4.84 4.09 6.21
C MET A 1 -5.09 3.63 4.80
N GLY A 2 -5.31 4.56 3.86
CA GLY A 2 -5.62 4.23 2.47
C GLY A 2 -4.42 3.75 1.66
N ASP A 3 -4.63 3.53 0.37
CA ASP A 3 -3.56 3.15 -0.58
C ASP A 3 -2.50 4.27 -0.63
N PRO A 4 -1.22 3.99 -0.32
CA PRO A 4 -0.16 5.01 -0.26
C PRO A 4 0.31 5.50 -1.62
N VAL A 5 0.00 4.76 -2.69
CA VAL A 5 0.41 5.04 -4.05
C VAL A 5 -0.53 6.05 -4.69
N CYS A 6 -1.84 5.82 -4.61
CA CYS A 6 -2.84 6.69 -5.21
C CYS A 6 -3.55 7.61 -4.22
N GLY A 7 -3.40 7.39 -2.90
CA GLY A 7 -4.08 8.16 -1.86
C GLY A 7 -5.56 7.83 -1.71
N MET A 8 -6.04 6.76 -2.37
CA MET A 8 -7.41 6.28 -2.21
C MET A 8 -7.66 5.88 -0.76
N PRO A 9 -8.83 6.21 -0.18
CA PRO A 9 -9.20 5.70 1.13
C PRO A 9 -9.23 4.16 1.12
N TYR A 10 -8.91 3.56 2.26
CA TYR A 10 -8.97 2.10 2.40
C TYR A 10 -10.40 1.65 2.19
N ASP A 11 -10.58 0.74 1.25
CA ASP A 11 -11.87 0.10 0.99
C ASP A 11 -11.76 -1.38 1.32
N THR A 12 -12.81 -1.95 1.90
CA THR A 12 -12.90 -3.39 2.18
C THR A 12 -12.92 -4.22 0.90
N MET A 13 -13.14 -3.61 -0.26
CA MET A 13 -13.01 -4.26 -1.57
C MET A 13 -11.55 -4.48 -2.00
N PHE A 14 -10.56 -3.93 -1.29
CA PHE A 14 -9.15 -4.08 -1.63
C PHE A 14 -8.68 -5.50 -1.30
N HIS A 15 -8.59 -6.33 -2.33
CA HIS A 15 -8.07 -7.69 -2.22
C HIS A 15 -6.53 -7.75 -2.27
N GLU A 16 -5.89 -6.70 -2.80
CA GLU A 16 -4.43 -6.66 -2.91
C GLU A 16 -3.82 -6.08 -1.65
N PHE A 17 -2.87 -6.79 -1.06
CA PHE A 17 -2.07 -6.33 0.07
C PHE A 17 -0.62 -6.83 -0.04
N SER A 18 0.30 -6.13 0.60
CA SER A 18 1.67 -6.59 0.83
C SER A 18 2.02 -6.40 2.29
N VAL A 19 2.76 -7.37 2.84
CA VAL A 19 3.31 -7.27 4.18
C VAL A 19 4.69 -6.62 4.10
N TYR A 20 4.87 -5.49 4.77
CA TYR A 20 6.12 -4.74 4.81
C TYR A 20 6.49 -4.41 6.24
N LYS A 21 7.70 -4.81 6.68
CA LYS A 21 8.21 -4.57 8.05
C LYS A 21 7.21 -4.90 9.16
N ASN A 22 6.46 -6.00 9.00
CA ASN A 22 5.43 -6.47 9.93
C ASN A 22 4.08 -5.72 9.88
N ASP A 23 3.93 -4.78 8.96
CA ASP A 23 2.69 -4.07 8.67
C ASP A 23 2.04 -4.53 7.37
N THR A 24 0.72 -4.61 7.36
CA THR A 24 -0.04 -4.99 6.17
C THR A 24 -0.52 -3.75 5.45
N VAL A 25 0.00 -3.52 4.25
CA VAL A 25 -0.39 -2.40 3.39
C VAL A 25 -1.38 -2.89 2.35
N HIS A 26 -2.56 -2.29 2.32
CA HIS A 26 -3.61 -2.61 1.35
C HIS A 26 -3.56 -1.66 0.15
N PHE A 27 -3.84 -2.21 -1.03
CA PHE A 27 -3.77 -1.51 -2.31
C PHE A 27 -5.09 -1.59 -3.05
N CYS A 28 -5.46 -0.48 -3.69
CA CYS A 28 -6.69 -0.40 -4.50
C CYS A 28 -6.60 -1.24 -5.77
N SER A 29 -5.40 -1.61 -6.20
CA SER A 29 -5.15 -2.28 -7.46
C SER A 29 -3.79 -2.99 -7.46
N PRO A 30 -3.62 -4.06 -8.27
CA PRO A 30 -2.35 -4.76 -8.41
C PRO A 30 -1.24 -3.87 -9.00
N THR A 31 -1.62 -2.79 -9.70
CA THR A 31 -0.69 -1.76 -10.17
C THR A 31 -0.08 -0.99 -8.99
N CYS A 32 -0.89 -0.56 -8.01
CA CYS A 32 -0.42 0.11 -6.81
C CYS A 32 0.49 -0.81 -6.00
N LYS A 33 0.10 -2.08 -5.83
CA LYS A 33 0.97 -3.09 -5.21
C LYS A 33 2.33 -3.17 -5.90
N ARG A 34 2.36 -3.25 -7.24
CA ARG A 34 3.62 -3.27 -8.01
C ARG A 34 4.46 -2.00 -7.84
N VAL A 35 3.82 -0.83 -7.80
CA VAL A 35 4.52 0.44 -7.57
C VAL A 35 5.11 0.50 -6.16
N PHE A 36 4.36 0.01 -5.17
CA PHE A 36 4.84 -0.15 -3.81
C PHE A 36 6.01 -1.14 -3.74
N ASP A 37 5.88 -2.34 -4.30
CA ASP A 37 6.94 -3.36 -4.36
C ASP A 37 8.24 -2.83 -5.00
N LYS A 38 8.14 -1.91 -5.96
CA LYS A 38 9.32 -1.27 -6.56
C LYS A 38 10.06 -0.32 -5.62
N ASN A 39 9.36 0.36 -4.71
CA ASN A 39 9.96 1.36 -3.80
C ASN A 39 9.21 1.41 -2.45
N PRO A 40 9.17 0.31 -1.68
CA PRO A 40 8.28 0.20 -0.53
C PRO A 40 8.68 1.17 0.59
N GLU A 41 9.98 1.46 0.76
CA GLU A 41 10.47 2.44 1.76
C GLU A 41 9.87 3.84 1.57
N LYS A 42 9.74 4.30 0.33
CA LYS A 42 9.22 5.64 0.03
C LYS A 42 7.74 5.76 0.39
N PHE A 43 6.98 4.69 0.19
CA PHE A 43 5.55 4.64 0.48
C PHE A 43 5.26 4.30 1.95
N ALA A 44 6.06 3.43 2.56
CA ALA A 44 6.00 3.12 3.99
C ALA A 44 6.27 4.36 4.85
N ALA A 45 7.28 5.16 4.50
CA ALA A 45 7.54 6.44 5.17
C ALA A 45 6.35 7.41 5.10
N LYS A 46 5.57 7.37 4.00
CA LYS A 46 4.37 8.20 3.83
C LYS A 46 3.17 7.67 4.65
N LEU A 47 3.15 6.37 4.95
CA LEU A 47 2.18 5.75 5.86
C LEU A 47 2.56 5.91 7.33
N GLY A 48 3.79 6.35 7.64
CA GLY A 48 4.30 6.41 9.01
C GLY A 48 4.61 5.02 9.59
N LEU A 49 4.91 4.05 8.72
CA LEU A 49 5.36 2.69 9.04
C LEU A 49 6.89 2.61 9.09
#